data_AF-A0A9X3LUU8-F1
#
_entry.id   AF-A0A9X3LUU8-F1
#
_cell.length_a   1.000
_cell.length_b   1.000
_cell.length_c   1.000
_cell.angle_alpha   90.00
_cell.angle_beta   90.00
_cell.angle_gamma   90.00
#
_symmetry.space_group_name_H-M   'P 1'
#
loop_
_entity.id
_entity.type
_entity.pdbx_description
1 polymer ?
#
loop_
_entity_poly.entity_id
_entity_poly.type
_entity_poly.pdbx_seq_one_letter_code
_entity_poly.pdbx_strand_id
1 'polypeptide(L)'
;MSAHQPLRRTRGDLIATGVIAAVCVVALLSAFFSAPIRQDHLSPAAEELTDAGTLAVVPEALTESFTLPDTSPQARPLIVKGVIVTYNDGTITGTTPDGTTQWTYKRSAELCGMASAWGKVVAVYRTNIGCGDVVGINALTGQYANTRSAISPNRVSVFSSNDRVGTIGSDGHLSRAEIWRSDLVRTVEYGDVEAPQEPEMQPNPGCTLTSALTRTELLAITETCEDGTWLRFQDTTPEDSRKPEMHESVSIPEGSYLVAISQDAAAVHDPASSTVTSYSQDGAQLSRAEVPASNLLADSPTGVVVPQTADLPHHMTYFDGANLMLLDPSNLEVRTIYQGALGTGVGIADRLLYPTADGITIADWNSPETERTIPVDRGGYSGPVAVGSAGPTIVEKRGETDVVLTAS
;
A
#
# COMPACT_ATOMS: atom_id res chain seq x y z
N MET A 1 22.52 -46.58 -28.78
CA MET A 1 21.36 -45.66 -28.78
C MET A 1 20.57 -45.94 -30.04
N SER A 2 19.49 -46.72 -29.93
CA SER A 2 18.61 -46.99 -31.08
C SER A 2 17.95 -45.68 -31.47
N ALA A 3 18.24 -45.20 -32.69
CA ALA A 3 17.52 -44.07 -33.25
C ALA A 3 16.05 -44.47 -33.36
N HIS A 4 15.18 -43.81 -32.59
CA HIS A 4 13.74 -43.95 -32.75
C HIS A 4 13.40 -43.45 -34.16
N GLN A 5 13.28 -44.38 -35.12
CA GLN A 5 12.80 -44.04 -36.45
C GLN A 5 11.33 -43.64 -36.34
N PRO A 6 10.93 -42.51 -36.95
CA PRO A 6 9.54 -42.08 -36.93
C PRO A 6 8.66 -43.13 -37.60
N LEU A 7 7.51 -43.44 -36.98
CA LEU A 7 6.54 -44.46 -37.43
C LEU A 7 6.08 -44.25 -38.89
N ARG A 8 6.18 -43.03 -39.41
CA ARG A 8 5.92 -42.67 -40.81
C ARG A 8 6.82 -41.51 -41.24
N ARG A 9 7.43 -41.59 -42.43
CA ARG A 9 8.31 -40.55 -42.99
C ARG A 9 8.05 -40.34 -44.49
N THR A 10 6.84 -39.89 -44.83
CA THR A 10 6.52 -39.49 -46.22
C THR A 10 7.01 -38.07 -46.53
N ARG A 11 7.03 -37.68 -47.81
CA ARG A 11 7.32 -36.29 -48.20
C ARG A 11 6.33 -35.30 -47.58
N GLY A 12 5.04 -35.68 -47.48
CA GLY A 12 4.01 -34.89 -46.82
C GLY A 12 4.31 -34.68 -45.33
N ASP A 13 4.74 -35.73 -44.62
CA ASP A 13 5.09 -35.64 -43.19
C ASP A 13 6.30 -34.71 -42.96
N LEU A 14 7.31 -34.76 -43.84
CA LEU A 14 8.48 -33.87 -43.76
C LEU A 14 8.11 -32.41 -44.04
N ILE A 15 7.24 -32.15 -45.02
CA ILE A 15 6.73 -30.80 -45.29
C ILE A 15 5.92 -30.29 -44.10
N ALA A 16 4.98 -31.08 -43.59
CA ALA A 16 4.16 -30.71 -42.43
C ALA A 16 5.02 -30.43 -41.20
N THR A 17 6.01 -31.29 -40.91
CA THR A 17 6.96 -31.09 -39.80
C THR A 17 7.75 -29.80 -39.99
N GLY A 18 8.26 -29.53 -41.20
CA GLY A 18 9.00 -28.30 -41.50
C GLY A 18 8.14 -27.05 -41.32
N VAL A 19 6.88 -27.08 -41.78
CA VAL A 19 5.91 -25.99 -41.59
C VAL A 19 5.60 -25.77 -40.12
N ILE A 20 5.28 -26.82 -39.37
CA ILE A 20 4.99 -26.73 -37.93
C ILE A 20 6.21 -26.19 -37.18
N ALA A 21 7.41 -26.70 -37.47
CA ALA A 21 8.64 -26.21 -36.85
C ALA A 21 8.87 -24.72 -37.16
N ALA A 22 8.66 -24.29 -38.41
CA ALA A 22 8.77 -22.88 -38.79
C ALA A 22 7.74 -22.02 -38.05
N VAL A 23 6.47 -22.47 -37.95
CA VAL A 23 5.43 -21.77 -37.19
C VAL A 23 5.80 -21.68 -35.70
N CYS A 24 6.29 -22.75 -35.09
CA CYS A 24 6.74 -22.74 -33.69
C CYS A 24 7.91 -21.75 -33.49
N VAL A 25 8.89 -21.73 -34.40
CA VAL A 25 10.00 -20.77 -34.35
C VAL A 25 9.49 -19.34 -34.48
N VAL A 26 8.58 -19.07 -35.42
CA VAL A 26 7.98 -17.74 -35.58
C VAL A 26 7.20 -17.32 -34.33
N ALA A 27 6.41 -18.22 -33.74
CA ALA A 27 5.67 -17.95 -32.51
C ALA A 27 6.62 -17.66 -31.33
N LEU A 28 7.68 -18.45 -31.16
CA LEU A 28 8.69 -18.24 -30.12
C LEU A 28 9.43 -16.90 -30.30
N LEU A 29 9.86 -16.59 -31.53
CA LEU A 29 10.52 -15.31 -31.82
C LEU A 29 9.57 -14.15 -31.58
N SER A 30 8.31 -14.26 -32.02
CA SER A 30 7.30 -13.21 -31.80
C SER A 30 7.11 -12.96 -30.30
N ALA A 31 6.88 -14.01 -29.52
CA ALA A 31 6.75 -13.91 -28.07
C ALA A 31 8.01 -13.33 -27.40
N PHE A 32 9.21 -13.75 -27.84
CA PHE A 32 10.47 -13.24 -27.32
C PHE A 32 10.68 -11.75 -27.61
N PHE A 33 10.36 -11.30 -28.83
CA PHE A 33 10.55 -9.90 -29.23
C PHE A 33 9.45 -8.98 -28.71
N SER A 34 8.24 -9.49 -28.48
CA SER A 34 7.11 -8.73 -27.94
C SER A 34 7.00 -8.80 -26.41
N ALA A 35 7.86 -9.57 -25.73
CA ALA A 35 7.79 -9.74 -24.28
C ALA A 35 7.96 -8.38 -23.57
N PRO A 36 6.99 -7.93 -22.74
CA PRO A 36 7.04 -6.63 -22.07
C PRO A 36 8.29 -6.42 -21.23
N ILE A 37 8.83 -7.49 -20.63
CA ILE A 37 10.05 -7.46 -19.82
C ILE A 37 11.27 -6.87 -20.55
N ARG A 38 11.27 -6.84 -21.89
CA ARG A 38 12.34 -6.22 -22.68
C ARG A 38 12.28 -4.69 -22.70
N GLN A 39 11.17 -4.10 -22.30
CA GLN A 39 11.00 -2.65 -22.11
C GLN A 39 11.25 -2.22 -20.67
N ASP A 40 11.38 -3.19 -19.77
CA ASP A 40 11.61 -2.95 -18.35
C ASP A 40 13.12 -2.90 -18.10
N HIS A 41 13.57 -1.82 -17.47
CA HIS A 41 14.99 -1.58 -17.24
C HIS A 41 15.25 -1.39 -15.75
N LEU A 42 15.98 -2.34 -15.16
CA LEU A 42 16.45 -2.25 -13.79
C LEU A 42 17.94 -1.92 -13.80
N SER A 43 18.31 -0.85 -13.11
CA SER A 43 19.70 -0.51 -12.80
C SER A 43 19.88 -0.68 -11.28
N PRO A 44 20.37 -1.84 -10.81
CA PRO A 44 20.61 -2.08 -9.39
C PRO A 44 21.70 -1.17 -8.82
N ALA A 45 21.78 -1.11 -7.50
CA ALA A 45 22.89 -0.47 -6.81
C ALA A 45 24.21 -1.21 -7.10
N ALA A 46 25.31 -0.48 -7.14
CA ALA A 46 26.63 -1.07 -7.37
C ALA A 46 27.04 -2.03 -6.25
N GLU A 47 26.65 -1.71 -5.02
CA GLU A 47 26.85 -2.51 -3.80
C GLU A 47 25.57 -2.45 -2.95
N GLU A 48 25.42 -3.39 -2.01
CA GLU A 48 24.31 -3.37 -1.07
C GLU A 48 24.44 -2.17 -0.12
N LEU A 49 23.38 -1.36 -0.05
CA LEU A 49 23.31 -0.20 0.82
C LEU A 49 23.18 -0.63 2.28
N THR A 50 23.71 0.18 3.18
CA THR A 50 23.45 0.03 4.61
C THR A 50 22.05 0.57 4.95
N ASP A 51 21.33 -0.13 5.83
CA ASP A 51 20.08 0.39 6.43
C ASP A 51 20.41 1.66 7.22
N ALA A 52 20.03 2.82 6.69
CA ALA A 52 20.28 4.10 7.34
C ALA A 52 19.37 4.31 8.56
N GLY A 53 18.34 3.47 8.74
CA GLY A 53 17.39 3.56 9.83
C GLY A 53 16.53 4.82 9.77
N THR A 54 16.11 5.27 10.94
CA THR A 54 15.33 6.50 11.15
C THR A 54 16.10 7.47 12.02
N LEU A 55 15.65 8.72 12.07
CA LEU A 55 16.25 9.75 12.90
C LEU A 55 16.22 9.34 14.38
N ALA A 56 17.36 9.44 15.05
CA ALA A 56 17.54 8.93 16.41
C ALA A 56 17.12 9.93 17.51
N VAL A 57 17.11 11.22 17.21
CA VAL A 57 16.79 12.30 18.16
C VAL A 57 15.86 13.32 17.50
N VAL A 58 15.04 13.97 18.32
CA VAL A 58 14.19 15.06 17.84
C VAL A 58 15.09 16.25 17.44
N PRO A 59 15.00 16.77 16.21
CA PRO A 59 15.83 17.88 15.77
C PRO A 59 15.52 19.19 16.49
N GLU A 60 16.50 20.10 16.53
CA GLU A 60 16.26 21.48 16.94
C GLU A 60 15.85 22.35 15.76
N ALA A 61 16.41 22.08 14.58
CA ALA A 61 16.05 22.75 13.35
C ALA A 61 15.99 21.78 12.15
N LEU A 62 15.23 22.19 11.14
CA LEU A 62 15.10 21.50 9.86
C LEU A 62 15.44 22.48 8.74
N THR A 63 16.28 22.07 7.81
CA THR A 63 16.62 22.87 6.63
C THR A 63 16.40 22.04 5.38
N GLU A 64 15.75 22.61 4.37
CA GLU A 64 15.57 21.96 3.08
C GLU A 64 16.94 21.68 2.43
N SER A 65 17.17 20.43 2.05
CA SER A 65 18.41 19.97 1.43
C SER A 65 18.25 19.80 -0.08
N PHE A 66 17.29 18.98 -0.51
CA PHE A 66 16.99 18.73 -1.91
C PHE A 66 15.56 18.24 -2.09
N THR A 67 15.09 18.24 -3.34
CA THR A 67 13.75 17.80 -3.72
C THR A 67 13.82 16.68 -4.75
N LEU A 68 12.89 15.73 -4.68
CA LEU A 68 12.72 14.63 -5.63
C LEU A 68 11.31 14.69 -6.23
N PRO A 69 11.14 14.59 -7.56
CA PRO A 69 9.82 14.44 -8.14
C PRO A 69 9.22 13.09 -7.74
N ASP A 70 7.96 13.09 -7.31
CA ASP A 70 7.24 11.88 -6.94
C ASP A 70 5.75 11.97 -7.26
N THR A 71 5.38 11.51 -8.46
CA THR A 71 4.01 11.38 -8.96
C THR A 71 3.34 10.07 -8.53
N SER A 72 3.91 9.36 -7.55
CA SER A 72 3.29 8.16 -7.00
C SER A 72 1.90 8.45 -6.39
N PRO A 73 0.93 7.53 -6.50
CA PRO A 73 -0.42 7.74 -5.96
C PRO A 73 -0.51 7.79 -4.43
N GLN A 74 0.53 7.36 -3.69
CA GLN A 74 0.47 7.33 -2.24
C GLN A 74 0.57 8.72 -1.62
N ALA A 75 -0.14 8.96 -0.51
CA ALA A 75 -0.11 10.26 0.17
C ALA A 75 1.14 10.47 1.03
N ARG A 76 1.84 9.40 1.42
CA ARG A 76 3.01 9.43 2.31
C ARG A 76 4.31 9.23 1.51
N PRO A 77 5.43 9.84 1.93
CA PRO A 77 6.72 9.50 1.34
C PRO A 77 7.03 8.03 1.60
N LEU A 78 7.46 7.30 0.57
CA LEU A 78 7.77 5.88 0.69
C LEU A 78 9.24 5.71 1.06
N ILE A 79 9.49 5.27 2.29
CA ILE A 79 10.84 5.11 2.82
C ILE A 79 11.02 3.67 3.28
N VAL A 80 12.03 3.00 2.74
CA VAL A 80 12.30 1.58 3.03
C VAL A 80 13.75 1.45 3.44
N LYS A 81 14.00 1.09 4.70
CA LYS A 81 15.37 0.89 5.22
C LYS A 81 16.27 2.13 5.04
N GLY A 82 15.67 3.31 5.21
CA GLY A 82 16.34 4.60 5.03
C GLY A 82 16.58 5.01 3.57
N VAL A 83 16.10 4.23 2.59
CA VAL A 83 16.09 4.61 1.17
C VAL A 83 14.78 5.33 0.86
N ILE A 84 14.89 6.53 0.29
CA ILE A 84 13.76 7.34 -0.16
C ILE A 84 13.38 6.85 -1.57
N VAL A 85 12.13 6.39 -1.72
CA VAL A 85 11.66 5.76 -2.95
C VAL A 85 10.60 6.64 -3.60
N THR A 86 10.89 7.16 -4.79
CA THR A 86 9.97 8.00 -5.56
C THR A 86 9.60 7.35 -6.89
N TYR A 87 8.49 7.77 -7.47
CA TYR A 87 8.10 7.42 -8.83
C TYR A 87 7.91 8.67 -9.68
N ASN A 88 8.55 8.71 -10.84
CA ASN A 88 8.31 9.75 -11.83
C ASN A 88 8.55 9.22 -13.25
N ASP A 89 7.69 9.60 -14.21
CA ASP A 89 7.82 9.26 -15.63
C ASP A 89 8.09 7.76 -15.89
N GLY A 90 7.31 6.89 -15.24
CA GLY A 90 7.44 5.43 -15.39
C GLY A 90 8.65 4.82 -14.68
N THR A 91 9.35 5.58 -13.83
CA THR A 91 10.59 5.16 -13.18
C THR A 91 10.47 5.24 -11.67
N ILE A 92 10.64 4.11 -10.99
CA ILE A 92 10.87 4.05 -9.54
C ILE A 92 12.35 4.29 -9.27
N THR A 93 12.67 5.19 -8.34
CA THR A 93 14.05 5.57 -8.01
C THR A 93 14.29 5.40 -6.52
N GLY A 94 15.37 4.71 -6.15
CA GLY A 94 15.86 4.65 -4.78
C GLY A 94 17.00 5.63 -4.56
N THR A 95 16.80 6.61 -3.67
CA THR A 95 17.74 7.68 -3.35
C THR A 95 18.12 7.62 -1.86
N THR A 96 19.41 7.76 -1.56
CA THR A 96 19.91 7.82 -0.17
C THR A 96 19.65 9.20 0.45
N PRO A 97 19.70 9.32 1.80
CA PRO A 97 19.42 10.60 2.48
C PRO A 97 20.36 11.76 2.13
N ASP A 98 21.51 11.48 1.52
CA ASP A 98 22.48 12.46 1.00
C ASP A 98 22.14 12.96 -0.42
N GLY A 99 21.10 12.42 -1.05
CA GLY A 99 20.67 12.77 -2.40
C GLY A 99 21.25 11.89 -3.51
N THR A 100 22.04 10.86 -3.19
CA THR A 100 22.60 9.96 -4.21
C THR A 100 21.57 8.94 -4.68
N THR A 101 21.26 8.92 -5.98
CA THR A 101 20.47 7.84 -6.59
C THR A 101 21.30 6.57 -6.67
N GLN A 102 20.78 5.49 -6.06
CA GLN A 102 21.47 4.21 -5.97
C GLN A 102 20.96 3.22 -7.01
N TRP A 103 19.66 3.21 -7.26
CA TRP A 103 19.06 2.30 -8.23
C TRP A 103 17.81 2.90 -8.86
N THR A 104 17.47 2.39 -10.05
CA THR A 104 16.26 2.77 -10.77
C THR A 104 15.58 1.54 -11.37
N TYR A 105 14.26 1.56 -11.42
CA TYR A 105 13.44 0.59 -12.13
C TYR A 105 12.45 1.32 -13.04
N LYS A 106 12.65 1.20 -14.35
CA LYS A 106 11.78 1.79 -15.36
C LYS A 106 10.87 0.74 -15.97
N ARG A 107 9.58 1.07 -16.07
CA ARG A 107 8.54 0.24 -16.67
C ARG A 107 7.54 1.11 -17.42
N SER A 108 7.10 0.66 -18.59
CA SER A 108 6.17 1.42 -19.45
C SER A 108 4.70 1.32 -19.00
N ALA A 109 4.34 0.25 -18.27
CA ALA A 109 3.01 0.08 -17.70
C ALA A 109 2.71 1.18 -16.67
N GLU A 110 1.45 1.60 -16.61
CA GLU A 110 0.97 2.59 -15.63
C GLU A 110 1.07 2.02 -14.21
N LEU A 111 1.63 2.81 -13.30
CA LEU A 111 1.68 2.46 -11.88
C LEU A 111 0.31 2.71 -11.23
N CYS A 112 -0.30 1.67 -10.68
CA CYS A 112 -1.56 1.77 -9.94
C CYS A 112 -1.34 2.13 -8.46
N GLY A 113 -0.20 1.79 -7.89
CA GLY A 113 0.17 2.16 -6.54
C GLY A 113 1.45 1.46 -6.08
N MET A 114 2.01 1.94 -4.97
CA MET A 114 3.16 1.31 -4.33
C MET A 114 2.97 1.26 -2.82
N ALA A 115 3.62 0.29 -2.20
CA ALA A 115 3.75 0.18 -0.77
C ALA A 115 5.10 -0.43 -0.42
N SER A 116 5.37 -0.57 0.88
CA SER A 116 6.57 -1.23 1.38
C SER A 116 6.24 -2.24 2.46
N ALA A 117 6.89 -3.40 2.39
CA ALA A 117 6.92 -4.39 3.44
C ALA A 117 8.20 -5.23 3.28
N TRP A 118 8.65 -5.88 4.35
CA TRP A 118 9.77 -6.84 4.32
C TRP A 118 11.10 -6.29 3.76
N GLY A 119 11.33 -4.97 3.86
CA GLY A 119 12.50 -4.32 3.25
C GLY A 119 12.44 -4.20 1.72
N LYS A 120 11.25 -4.39 1.13
CA LYS A 120 10.99 -4.32 -0.30
C LYS A 120 10.06 -3.17 -0.64
N VAL A 121 10.26 -2.62 -1.82
CA VAL A 121 9.27 -1.81 -2.53
C VAL A 121 8.37 -2.77 -3.29
N VAL A 122 7.06 -2.66 -3.12
CA VAL A 122 6.05 -3.46 -3.82
C VAL A 122 5.27 -2.52 -4.73
N ALA A 123 5.46 -2.67 -6.04
CA ALA A 123 4.85 -1.82 -7.05
C ALA A 123 3.80 -2.59 -7.85
N VAL A 124 2.60 -2.01 -7.98
CA VAL A 124 1.45 -2.59 -8.66
C VAL A 124 1.23 -1.83 -9.97
N TYR A 125 1.13 -2.55 -11.07
CA TYR A 125 1.02 -2.00 -12.42
C TYR A 125 -0.26 -2.46 -13.12
N ARG A 126 -0.76 -1.59 -14.02
CA ARG A 126 -1.89 -1.91 -14.89
C ARG A 126 -1.42 -2.67 -16.12
N THR A 127 -2.09 -3.78 -16.39
CA THR A 127 -1.98 -4.53 -17.64
C THR A 127 -3.35 -4.64 -18.31
N ASN A 128 -3.46 -5.45 -19.36
CA ASN A 128 -4.75 -5.72 -20.02
C ASN A 128 -5.74 -6.52 -19.15
N ILE A 129 -5.30 -7.04 -17.99
CA ILE A 129 -6.15 -7.73 -17.00
C ILE A 129 -6.28 -6.92 -15.69
N GLY A 130 -6.06 -5.61 -15.77
CA GLY A 130 -6.21 -4.65 -14.66
C GLY A 130 -4.95 -4.47 -13.81
N CYS A 131 -5.12 -3.89 -12.62
CA CYS A 131 -4.05 -3.52 -11.69
C CYS A 131 -3.59 -4.69 -10.80
N GLY A 132 -3.25 -5.83 -11.40
CA GLY A 132 -2.87 -7.04 -10.66
C GLY A 132 -1.45 -7.52 -10.90
N ASP A 133 -0.65 -6.80 -11.69
CA ASP A 133 0.73 -7.16 -12.00
C ASP A 133 1.68 -6.49 -11.01
N VAL A 134 2.37 -7.28 -10.20
CA VAL A 134 3.10 -6.79 -9.03
C VAL A 134 4.56 -7.19 -9.10
N VAL A 135 5.44 -6.23 -8.79
CA VAL A 135 6.89 -6.42 -8.71
C VAL A 135 7.37 -6.04 -7.31
N GLY A 136 8.12 -6.94 -6.69
CA GLY A 136 8.87 -6.67 -5.46
C GLY A 136 10.33 -6.37 -5.77
N ILE A 137 10.86 -5.27 -5.24
CA ILE A 137 12.24 -4.82 -5.41
C ILE A 137 12.89 -4.66 -4.04
N ASN A 138 14.05 -5.27 -3.81
CA ASN A 138 14.79 -5.11 -2.55
C ASN A 138 15.31 -3.67 -2.44
N ALA A 139 14.94 -2.94 -1.39
CA ALA A 139 15.24 -1.51 -1.30
C ALA A 139 16.74 -1.19 -1.18
N LEU A 140 17.52 -2.05 -0.52
CA LEU A 140 18.95 -1.82 -0.31
C LEU A 140 19.82 -2.21 -1.52
N THR A 141 19.30 -2.97 -2.47
CA THR A 141 20.10 -3.43 -3.64
C THR A 141 19.51 -2.98 -4.97
N GLY A 142 18.23 -2.62 -5.00
CA GLY A 142 17.51 -2.38 -6.25
C GLY A 142 17.39 -3.63 -7.12
N GLN A 143 17.47 -4.83 -6.54
CA GLN A 143 17.31 -6.09 -7.29
C GLN A 143 15.87 -6.59 -7.25
N TYR A 144 15.43 -7.25 -8.33
CA TYR A 144 14.17 -8.00 -8.33
C TYR A 144 14.16 -9.02 -7.20
N ALA A 145 13.05 -9.09 -6.47
CA ALA A 145 12.80 -10.10 -5.46
C ALA A 145 11.78 -11.13 -5.96
N ASN A 146 10.57 -10.66 -6.25
CA ASN A 146 9.42 -11.52 -6.56
C ASN A 146 8.50 -10.81 -7.55
N THR A 147 7.74 -11.58 -8.33
CA THR A 147 6.71 -11.07 -9.22
C THR A 147 5.46 -11.93 -9.16
N ARG A 148 4.31 -11.34 -9.48
CA ARG A 148 3.03 -12.02 -9.63
C ARG A 148 2.17 -11.26 -10.64
N SER A 149 1.21 -11.96 -11.22
CA SER A 149 0.20 -11.36 -12.07
C SER A 149 -1.12 -12.06 -11.81
N ALA A 150 -2.19 -11.28 -11.64
CA ALA A 150 -3.55 -11.78 -11.44
C ALA A 150 -4.55 -10.81 -12.06
N ILE A 151 -5.76 -11.32 -12.34
CA ILE A 151 -6.89 -10.48 -12.72
C ILE A 151 -7.23 -9.58 -11.53
N SER A 152 -7.44 -8.30 -11.80
CA SER A 152 -7.70 -7.29 -10.77
C SER A 152 -8.54 -6.16 -11.33
N PRO A 153 -9.24 -5.36 -10.50
CA PRO A 153 -9.92 -4.17 -10.97
C PRO A 153 -8.96 -3.23 -11.72
N ASN A 154 -9.50 -2.46 -12.67
CA ASN A 154 -8.70 -1.51 -13.45
C ASN A 154 -8.17 -0.34 -12.61
N ARG A 155 -8.80 -0.06 -11.48
CA ARG A 155 -8.36 0.91 -10.49
C ARG A 155 -8.37 0.24 -9.12
N VAL A 156 -7.22 0.26 -8.47
CA VAL A 156 -7.05 -0.27 -7.12
C VAL A 156 -6.36 0.77 -6.27
N SER A 157 -6.55 0.67 -4.97
CA SER A 157 -5.66 1.27 -3.98
C SER A 157 -4.80 0.18 -3.35
N VAL A 158 -3.59 0.54 -2.95
CA VAL A 158 -2.65 -0.38 -2.29
C VAL A 158 -2.66 -0.08 -0.79
N PHE A 159 -2.73 -1.13 0.02
CA PHE A 159 -2.62 -1.05 1.47
C PHE A 159 -1.57 -2.04 1.96
N SER A 160 -0.99 -1.79 3.12
CA SER A 160 0.10 -2.61 3.64
C SER A 160 0.21 -2.56 5.15
N SER A 161 0.81 -3.61 5.70
CA SER A 161 1.39 -3.69 7.04
C SER A 161 2.85 -4.12 6.92
N ASN A 162 3.50 -4.37 8.06
CA ASN A 162 4.83 -4.95 8.06
C ASN A 162 4.85 -6.39 7.50
N ASP A 163 3.70 -7.09 7.55
CA ASP A 163 3.59 -8.51 7.27
C ASP A 163 2.90 -8.83 5.93
N ARG A 164 2.07 -7.90 5.42
CA ARG A 164 1.24 -8.08 4.22
C ARG A 164 1.23 -6.82 3.36
N VAL A 165 1.14 -7.01 2.06
CA VAL A 165 0.78 -5.95 1.10
C VAL A 165 -0.41 -6.44 0.30
N GLY A 166 -1.33 -5.56 -0.04
CA GLY A 166 -2.50 -5.93 -0.81
C GLY A 166 -3.06 -4.80 -1.65
N THR A 167 -4.00 -5.18 -2.50
CA THR A 167 -4.83 -4.26 -3.28
C THR A 167 -6.29 -4.43 -2.93
N ILE A 168 -7.02 -3.33 -3.01
CA ILE A 168 -8.48 -3.29 -2.94
C ILE A 168 -8.98 -2.38 -4.06
N GLY A 169 -10.02 -2.79 -4.76
CA GLY A 169 -10.62 -1.98 -5.81
C GLY A 169 -12.02 -2.45 -6.16
N SER A 170 -12.76 -1.56 -6.80
CA SER A 170 -14.04 -1.86 -7.42
C SER A 170 -14.15 -1.08 -8.74
N ASP A 171 -14.53 -1.77 -9.81
CA ASP A 171 -14.79 -1.15 -11.12
C ASP A 171 -16.14 -1.58 -11.72
N GLY A 172 -17.13 -1.74 -10.85
CA GLY A 172 -18.54 -1.97 -11.18
C GLY A 172 -18.88 -3.41 -11.58
N HIS A 173 -17.92 -4.17 -12.09
CA HIS A 173 -18.08 -5.59 -12.45
C HIS A 173 -17.11 -6.51 -11.71
N LEU A 174 -16.06 -5.95 -11.10
CA LEU A 174 -15.11 -6.66 -10.26
C LEU A 174 -14.83 -5.82 -9.00
N SER A 175 -15.38 -6.26 -7.88
CA SER A 175 -15.13 -5.72 -6.53
C SER A 175 -14.26 -6.70 -5.75
N ARG A 176 -12.98 -6.39 -5.55
CA ARG A 176 -11.99 -7.38 -5.13
C ARG A 176 -10.90 -6.80 -4.25
N ALA A 177 -10.54 -7.56 -3.22
CA ALA A 177 -9.36 -7.36 -2.41
C ALA A 177 -8.45 -8.59 -2.48
N GLU A 178 -7.15 -8.33 -2.38
CA GLU A 178 -6.16 -9.39 -2.38
C GLU A 178 -4.95 -9.00 -1.54
N ILE A 179 -4.42 -9.93 -0.75
CA ILE A 179 -3.18 -9.70 0.02
C ILE A 179 -2.13 -10.79 -0.25
N TRP A 180 -0.88 -10.41 -0.05
CA TRP A 180 0.29 -11.21 -0.34
C TRP A 180 1.25 -11.25 0.85
N ARG A 181 1.96 -12.36 0.97
CA ARG A 181 3.12 -12.49 1.87
C ARG A 181 4.41 -12.07 1.16
N SER A 182 5.53 -12.20 1.85
CA SER A 182 6.84 -11.65 1.45
C SER A 182 7.42 -12.15 0.12
N ASP A 183 6.95 -13.29 -0.40
CA ASP A 183 7.33 -13.85 -1.71
C ASP A 183 6.31 -13.54 -2.83
N LEU A 184 5.35 -12.65 -2.55
CA LEU A 184 4.20 -12.29 -3.38
C LEU A 184 3.22 -13.43 -3.69
N VAL A 185 3.31 -14.55 -2.95
CA VAL A 185 2.24 -15.55 -2.97
C VAL A 185 1.00 -14.95 -2.32
N ARG A 186 -0.13 -15.09 -3.03
CA ARG A 186 -1.45 -14.72 -2.54
C ARG A 186 -1.84 -15.55 -1.34
N THR A 187 -2.21 -14.88 -0.26
CA THR A 187 -2.71 -15.54 0.94
C THR A 187 -4.21 -15.36 1.11
N VAL A 188 -4.82 -14.27 0.63
CA VAL A 188 -6.29 -14.10 0.57
C VAL A 188 -6.70 -13.49 -0.77
N GLU A 189 -7.75 -14.04 -1.37
CA GLU A 189 -8.58 -13.50 -2.44
C GLU A 189 -9.99 -13.30 -1.89
N TYR A 190 -10.47 -12.07 -1.85
CA TYR A 190 -11.78 -11.71 -1.27
C TYR A 190 -12.62 -10.85 -2.24
N GLY A 191 -13.90 -11.20 -2.38
CA GLY A 191 -14.88 -10.51 -3.21
C GLY A 191 -15.14 -11.25 -4.52
N ASP A 192 -15.29 -10.52 -5.62
CA ASP A 192 -15.60 -11.07 -6.92
C ASP A 192 -14.40 -11.82 -7.52
N VAL A 193 -14.66 -13.05 -7.98
CA VAL A 193 -13.69 -13.92 -8.64
C VAL A 193 -14.17 -14.24 -10.05
N GLU A 194 -13.40 -13.81 -11.06
CA GLU A 194 -13.70 -14.14 -12.44
C GLU A 194 -13.52 -15.65 -12.68
N ALA A 195 -14.59 -16.31 -13.16
CA ALA A 195 -14.62 -17.74 -13.45
C ALA A 195 -14.15 -18.62 -12.25
N PRO A 196 -14.94 -18.69 -11.15
CA PRO A 196 -14.58 -19.48 -9.98
C PRO A 196 -14.38 -20.95 -10.38
N GLN A 197 -13.27 -21.54 -9.93
CA GLN A 197 -12.94 -22.95 -10.20
C GLN A 197 -13.88 -23.91 -9.48
N GLU A 198 -14.31 -23.52 -8.28
CA GLU A 198 -15.19 -24.26 -7.40
C GLU A 198 -16.30 -23.30 -6.90
N PRO A 199 -17.55 -23.77 -6.77
CA PRO A 199 -18.62 -22.96 -6.22
C PRO A 199 -18.40 -22.68 -4.73
N GLU A 200 -19.04 -21.62 -4.21
CA GLU A 200 -19.12 -21.33 -2.76
C GLU A 200 -17.77 -21.11 -2.06
N MET A 201 -16.75 -20.65 -2.80
CA MET A 201 -15.44 -20.30 -2.23
C MET A 201 -15.40 -18.92 -1.57
N GLN A 202 -16.28 -18.00 -1.98
CA GLN A 202 -16.31 -16.63 -1.46
C GLN A 202 -17.48 -16.46 -0.46
N PRO A 203 -17.25 -15.87 0.72
CA PRO A 203 -18.28 -15.80 1.77
C PRO A 203 -19.38 -14.78 1.48
N ASN A 204 -19.03 -13.63 0.89
CA ASN A 204 -19.96 -12.52 0.63
C ASN A 204 -19.84 -12.03 -0.82
N PRO A 205 -20.21 -12.86 -1.83
CA PRO A 205 -20.11 -12.46 -3.23
C PRO A 205 -21.09 -11.31 -3.56
N GLY A 206 -20.71 -10.41 -4.47
CA GLY A 206 -21.57 -9.32 -4.93
C GLY A 206 -21.60 -8.06 -4.05
N CYS A 207 -20.84 -8.03 -2.95
CA CYS A 207 -20.68 -6.82 -2.15
C CYS A 207 -19.62 -5.87 -2.75
N THR A 208 -19.86 -4.57 -2.62
CA THR A 208 -18.91 -3.52 -3.03
C THR A 208 -17.95 -3.23 -1.89
N LEU A 209 -16.65 -3.50 -2.08
CA LEU A 209 -15.62 -3.21 -1.07
C LEU A 209 -15.34 -1.71 -1.01
N THR A 210 -15.25 -1.14 0.19
CA THR A 210 -15.09 0.30 0.41
C THR A 210 -13.81 0.67 1.15
N SER A 211 -13.23 -0.22 1.96
CA SER A 211 -11.95 0.02 2.63
C SER A 211 -11.30 -1.29 3.07
N ALA A 212 -9.97 -1.29 3.20
CA ALA A 212 -9.22 -2.41 3.72
C ALA A 212 -8.01 -1.94 4.54
N LEU A 213 -7.75 -2.64 5.64
CA LEU A 213 -6.53 -2.53 6.43
C LEU A 213 -6.10 -3.95 6.87
N THR A 214 -4.81 -4.14 7.09
CA THR A 214 -4.27 -5.40 7.60
C THR A 214 -3.20 -5.12 8.64
N ARG A 215 -3.03 -6.03 9.60
CA ARG A 215 -1.94 -6.02 10.57
C ARG A 215 -1.72 -7.41 11.14
N THR A 216 -0.47 -7.87 11.16
CA THR A 216 -0.12 -9.22 11.61
C THR A 216 -0.95 -10.29 10.90
N GLU A 217 -1.82 -11.00 11.61
CA GLU A 217 -2.68 -12.05 11.07
C GLU A 217 -4.13 -11.60 10.82
N LEU A 218 -4.47 -10.33 11.03
CA LEU A 218 -5.82 -9.80 10.84
C LEU A 218 -5.94 -8.98 9.54
N LEU A 219 -6.99 -9.27 8.77
CA LEU A 219 -7.50 -8.47 7.66
C LEU A 219 -8.88 -7.93 8.03
N ALA A 220 -9.03 -6.61 7.97
CA ALA A 220 -10.32 -5.93 8.14
C ALA A 220 -10.74 -5.30 6.82
N ILE A 221 -12.00 -5.52 6.42
CA ILE A 221 -12.59 -4.94 5.21
C ILE A 221 -13.94 -4.33 5.56
N THR A 222 -14.22 -3.14 5.02
CA THR A 222 -15.59 -2.61 4.98
C THR A 222 -16.18 -2.81 3.59
N GLU A 223 -17.45 -3.16 3.53
CA GLU A 223 -18.17 -3.41 2.29
C GLU A 223 -19.64 -3.02 2.40
N THR A 224 -20.26 -2.74 1.26
CA THR A 224 -21.71 -2.49 1.14
C THR A 224 -22.34 -3.60 0.30
N CYS A 225 -23.35 -4.25 0.87
CA CYS A 225 -24.12 -5.33 0.29
C CYS A 225 -25.60 -4.90 0.15
N GLU A 226 -26.45 -5.72 -0.48
CA GLU A 226 -27.89 -5.43 -0.61
C GLU A 226 -28.61 -5.31 0.75
N ASP A 227 -28.10 -6.00 1.78
CA ASP A 227 -28.69 -6.08 3.11
C ASP A 227 -28.08 -5.12 4.14
N GLY A 228 -27.04 -4.37 3.77
CA GLY A 228 -26.42 -3.35 4.63
C GLY A 228 -24.93 -3.13 4.41
N THR A 229 -24.33 -2.34 5.29
CA THR A 229 -22.88 -2.09 5.34
C THR A 229 -22.26 -2.91 6.47
N TRP A 230 -21.11 -3.53 6.18
CA TRP A 230 -20.49 -4.50 7.05
C TRP A 230 -19.00 -4.20 7.27
N LEU A 231 -18.54 -4.44 8.49
CA LEU A 231 -17.13 -4.65 8.83
C LEU A 231 -16.88 -6.15 8.94
N ARG A 232 -15.91 -6.64 8.17
CA ARG A 232 -15.55 -8.05 8.07
C ARG A 232 -14.15 -8.28 8.63
N PHE A 233 -14.02 -9.22 9.56
CA PHE A 233 -12.74 -9.67 10.10
C PHE A 233 -12.37 -11.04 9.54
N GLN A 234 -11.14 -11.19 9.08
CA GLN A 234 -10.67 -12.39 8.38
C GLN A 234 -9.21 -12.69 8.73
N ASP A 235 -8.85 -13.96 8.69
CA ASP A 235 -7.44 -14.37 8.75
C ASP A 235 -6.68 -13.90 7.52
N THR A 236 -5.41 -13.53 7.69
CA THR A 236 -4.54 -13.22 6.54
C THR A 236 -3.94 -14.46 5.87
N THR A 237 -4.09 -15.63 6.48
CA THR A 237 -3.48 -16.90 6.04
C THR A 237 -4.43 -18.10 6.21
N PRO A 238 -5.59 -18.12 5.53
CA PRO A 238 -6.49 -19.28 5.54
C PRO A 238 -5.85 -20.53 4.93
N GLU A 239 -6.48 -21.69 5.14
CA GLU A 239 -6.05 -22.97 4.54
C GLU A 239 -6.03 -22.94 3.00
N ASP A 240 -6.97 -22.20 2.39
CA ASP A 240 -7.00 -21.93 0.95
C ASP A 240 -7.19 -20.44 0.69
N SER A 241 -6.25 -19.83 -0.05
CA SER A 241 -6.32 -18.40 -0.40
C SER A 241 -7.60 -17.98 -1.12
N ARG A 242 -8.29 -18.90 -1.78
CA ARG A 242 -9.54 -18.66 -2.51
C ARG A 242 -10.77 -18.72 -1.61
N LYS A 243 -10.61 -19.23 -0.38
CA LYS A 243 -11.66 -19.41 0.63
C LYS A 243 -11.27 -18.71 1.92
N PRO A 244 -11.55 -17.41 2.03
CA PRO A 244 -11.28 -16.64 3.24
C PRO A 244 -11.87 -17.29 4.50
N GLU A 245 -11.09 -17.29 5.58
CA GLU A 245 -11.52 -17.71 6.91
C GLU A 245 -11.94 -16.48 7.71
N MET A 246 -13.21 -16.45 8.12
CA MET A 246 -13.83 -15.30 8.76
C MET A 246 -13.81 -15.46 10.28
N HIS A 247 -13.52 -14.38 11.00
CA HIS A 247 -13.74 -14.32 12.45
C HIS A 247 -15.20 -13.93 12.73
N GLU A 248 -15.55 -12.67 12.47
CA GLU A 248 -16.88 -12.13 12.73
C GLU A 248 -17.25 -11.05 11.71
N SER A 249 -18.54 -10.76 11.61
CA SER A 249 -19.10 -9.70 10.78
C SER A 249 -19.96 -8.75 11.60
N VAL A 250 -19.62 -7.47 11.59
CA VAL A 250 -20.33 -6.44 12.34
C VAL A 250 -21.11 -5.56 11.38
N SER A 251 -22.41 -5.41 11.60
CA SER A 251 -23.22 -4.41 10.88
C SER A 251 -22.83 -3.01 11.37
N ILE A 252 -22.48 -2.14 10.44
CA ILE A 252 -22.03 -0.77 10.72
C ILE A 252 -22.90 0.25 9.95
N PRO A 253 -22.92 1.53 10.36
CA PRO A 253 -23.66 2.56 9.65
C PRO A 253 -23.24 2.69 8.18
N GLU A 254 -24.20 3.05 7.32
CA GLU A 254 -23.96 3.27 5.90
C GLU A 254 -22.86 4.32 5.67
N GLY A 255 -21.97 4.07 4.72
CA GLY A 255 -20.86 4.96 4.41
C GLY A 255 -19.70 4.94 5.41
N SER A 256 -19.75 4.06 6.42
CA SER A 256 -18.63 3.86 7.33
C SER A 256 -17.42 3.25 6.62
N TYR A 257 -16.22 3.67 7.01
CA TYR A 257 -14.96 3.16 6.46
C TYR A 257 -13.91 2.99 7.56
N LEU A 258 -12.90 2.16 7.31
CA LEU A 258 -11.84 1.88 8.29
C LEU A 258 -11.03 3.14 8.61
N VAL A 259 -10.55 3.26 9.85
CA VAL A 259 -9.59 4.31 10.24
C VAL A 259 -8.38 3.77 10.98
N ALA A 260 -8.48 2.57 11.57
CA ALA A 260 -7.35 1.90 12.20
C ALA A 260 -7.57 0.39 12.32
N ILE A 261 -6.48 -0.34 12.54
CA ILE A 261 -6.48 -1.78 12.81
C ILE A 261 -5.39 -2.12 13.86
N SER A 262 -5.71 -2.99 14.82
CA SER A 262 -4.78 -3.60 15.77
C SER A 262 -4.51 -5.06 15.39
N GLN A 263 -3.93 -5.85 16.29
CA GLN A 263 -3.75 -7.30 16.05
C GLN A 263 -5.07 -8.06 16.10
N ASP A 264 -6.08 -7.52 16.79
CA ASP A 264 -7.32 -8.22 17.17
C ASP A 264 -8.58 -7.31 17.11
N ALA A 265 -8.47 -6.10 16.55
CA ALA A 265 -9.56 -5.14 16.45
C ALA A 265 -9.42 -4.23 15.21
N ALA A 266 -10.53 -3.61 14.81
CA ALA A 266 -10.54 -2.55 13.81
C ALA A 266 -11.46 -1.40 14.25
N ALA A 267 -11.15 -0.19 13.81
CA ALA A 267 -11.96 0.99 14.04
C ALA A 267 -12.52 1.51 12.73
N VAL A 268 -13.80 1.90 12.76
CA VAL A 268 -14.50 2.52 11.64
C VAL A 268 -14.96 3.92 12.02
N HIS A 269 -14.90 4.83 11.07
CA HIS A 269 -15.51 6.16 11.17
C HIS A 269 -16.88 6.14 10.52
N ASP A 270 -17.88 6.66 11.22
CA ASP A 270 -19.22 6.94 10.72
C ASP A 270 -19.33 8.45 10.40
N PRO A 271 -19.35 8.84 9.11
CA PRO A 271 -19.46 10.24 8.71
C PRO A 271 -20.75 10.92 9.17
N ALA A 272 -21.87 10.18 9.29
CA ALA A 272 -23.17 10.76 9.60
C ALA A 272 -23.27 11.20 11.06
N SER A 273 -22.68 10.42 11.98
CA SER A 273 -22.63 10.76 13.41
C SER A 273 -21.32 11.43 13.82
N SER A 274 -20.31 11.49 12.94
CA SER A 274 -18.95 11.92 13.26
C SER A 274 -18.38 11.17 14.47
N THR A 275 -18.51 9.84 14.45
CA THR A 275 -17.99 8.97 15.51
C THR A 275 -17.03 7.93 14.96
N VAL A 276 -15.94 7.70 15.70
CA VAL A 276 -15.08 6.54 15.51
C VAL A 276 -15.49 5.48 16.52
N THR A 277 -15.79 4.28 16.03
CA THR A 277 -16.15 3.13 16.86
C THR A 277 -15.21 1.97 16.55
N SER A 278 -14.65 1.35 17.59
CA SER A 278 -13.79 0.17 17.45
C SER A 278 -14.49 -1.11 17.88
N TYR A 279 -14.16 -2.19 17.19
CA TYR A 279 -14.72 -3.52 17.40
C TYR A 279 -13.57 -4.53 17.45
N SER A 280 -13.65 -5.50 18.38
CA SER A 280 -12.76 -6.66 18.34
C SER A 280 -13.11 -7.57 17.16
N GLN A 281 -12.19 -8.45 16.80
CA GLN A 281 -12.39 -9.49 15.79
C GLN A 281 -13.52 -10.48 16.14
N ASP A 282 -13.94 -10.52 17.41
CA ASP A 282 -15.11 -11.28 17.90
C ASP A 282 -16.42 -10.46 17.81
N GLY A 283 -16.38 -9.26 17.22
CA GLY A 283 -17.53 -8.39 17.02
C GLY A 283 -17.96 -7.55 18.23
N ALA A 284 -17.22 -7.59 19.35
CA ALA A 284 -17.54 -6.79 20.52
C ALA A 284 -17.11 -5.33 20.32
N GLN A 285 -18.01 -4.37 20.58
CA GLN A 285 -17.64 -2.95 20.59
C GLN A 285 -16.68 -2.67 21.76
N LEU A 286 -15.52 -2.09 21.46
CA LEU A 286 -14.46 -1.82 22.44
C LEU A 286 -14.46 -0.35 22.90
N SER A 287 -14.56 0.58 21.95
CA SER A 287 -14.55 2.01 22.23
C SER A 287 -15.44 2.78 21.26
N ARG A 288 -15.83 3.98 21.67
CA ARG A 288 -16.56 4.95 20.83
C ARG A 288 -16.19 6.36 21.22
N ALA A 289 -15.83 7.20 20.25
CA ALA A 289 -15.48 8.59 20.47
C ALA A 289 -16.12 9.49 19.42
N GLU A 290 -16.54 10.69 19.82
CA GLU A 290 -16.87 11.77 18.89
C GLU A 290 -15.57 12.33 18.30
N VAL A 291 -15.58 12.60 17.00
CA VAL A 291 -14.46 13.13 16.25
C VAL A 291 -14.90 14.29 15.36
N PRO A 292 -13.99 15.13 14.86
CA PRO A 292 -14.31 16.11 13.83
C PRO A 292 -14.98 15.47 12.60
N ALA A 293 -15.88 16.23 11.98
CA ALA A 293 -16.58 15.78 10.78
C ALA A 293 -15.60 15.59 9.61
N SER A 294 -15.67 14.41 8.98
CA SER A 294 -14.92 14.06 7.78
C SER A 294 -15.70 13.00 6.98
N ASN A 295 -15.50 12.96 5.66
CA ASN A 295 -16.13 11.95 4.80
C ASN A 295 -15.23 11.58 3.61
N LEU A 296 -14.09 10.95 3.91
CA LEU A 296 -13.10 10.59 2.87
C LEU A 296 -13.65 9.59 1.84
N LEU A 297 -14.68 8.81 2.19
CA LEU A 297 -15.30 7.86 1.27
C LEU A 297 -16.14 8.56 0.19
N ALA A 298 -16.93 9.57 0.56
CA ALA A 298 -17.66 10.36 -0.42
C ALA A 298 -16.73 11.15 -1.36
N ASP A 299 -15.54 11.53 -0.88
CA ASP A 299 -14.53 12.24 -1.67
C ASP A 299 -13.68 11.30 -2.54
N SER A 300 -13.81 9.97 -2.37
CA SER A 300 -13.00 9.00 -3.10
C SER A 300 -13.45 8.87 -4.56
N PRO A 301 -12.57 9.11 -5.55
CA PRO A 301 -12.92 8.97 -6.96
C PRO A 301 -13.14 7.51 -7.40
N THR A 302 -12.73 6.55 -6.57
CA THR A 302 -12.86 5.11 -6.82
C THR A 302 -13.92 4.44 -5.95
N GLY A 303 -14.57 5.17 -5.05
CA GLY A 303 -15.49 4.59 -4.06
C GLY A 303 -14.78 3.68 -3.03
N VAL A 304 -13.45 3.78 -2.94
CA VAL A 304 -12.60 3.03 -2.01
C VAL A 304 -11.72 4.00 -1.25
N VAL A 305 -11.64 3.86 0.06
CA VAL A 305 -10.74 4.62 0.94
C VAL A 305 -9.64 3.71 1.42
N VAL A 306 -8.39 4.11 1.18
CA VAL A 306 -7.26 3.64 1.98
C VAL A 306 -7.00 4.68 3.06
N PRO A 307 -7.24 4.33 4.34
CA PRO A 307 -7.07 5.27 5.45
C PRO A 307 -5.61 5.72 5.53
N GLN A 308 -5.39 7.03 5.64
CA GLN A 308 -4.05 7.58 5.82
C GLN A 308 -3.59 7.29 7.26
N THR A 309 -2.97 6.15 7.44
CA THR A 309 -2.53 5.65 8.74
C THR A 309 -1.02 5.53 8.84
N ALA A 310 -0.51 5.60 10.06
CA ALA A 310 0.86 5.23 10.38
C ALA A 310 0.91 4.42 11.68
N ASP A 311 1.66 3.32 11.65
CA ASP A 311 2.04 2.57 12.84
C ASP A 311 3.22 3.28 13.50
N LEU A 312 3.02 3.71 14.74
CA LEU A 312 4.05 4.34 15.55
C LEU A 312 4.32 3.43 16.76
N PRO A 313 5.56 3.36 17.30
CA PRO A 313 5.94 2.51 18.44
C PRO A 313 4.91 2.26 19.56
N HIS A 314 4.12 3.27 19.93
CA HIS A 314 3.11 3.18 20.99
C HIS A 314 1.67 3.52 20.57
N HIS A 315 1.42 3.93 19.32
CA HIS A 315 0.10 4.41 18.88
C HIS A 315 -0.14 4.14 17.40
N MET A 316 -1.41 3.93 17.04
CA MET A 316 -1.84 4.04 15.64
C MET A 316 -2.24 5.48 15.38
N THR A 317 -1.93 6.00 14.20
CA THR A 317 -2.41 7.32 13.78
C THR A 317 -3.30 7.25 12.57
N TYR A 318 -4.26 8.17 12.50
CA TYR A 318 -5.15 8.36 11.37
C TYR A 318 -5.26 9.85 11.05
N PHE A 319 -5.08 10.21 9.79
CA PHE A 319 -5.33 11.55 9.28
C PHE A 319 -6.63 11.61 8.49
N ASP A 320 -7.54 12.48 8.93
CA ASP A 320 -8.91 12.60 8.36
C ASP A 320 -9.03 13.66 7.26
N GLY A 321 -7.92 14.29 6.87
CA GLY A 321 -7.89 15.42 5.94
C GLY A 321 -7.58 16.77 6.58
N ALA A 322 -7.76 16.91 7.90
CA ALA A 322 -7.45 18.15 8.63
C ALA A 322 -6.96 17.95 10.07
N ASN A 323 -7.15 16.75 10.62
CA ASN A 323 -6.84 16.40 11.99
C ASN A 323 -6.06 15.09 12.03
N LEU A 324 -5.11 15.00 12.94
CA LEU A 324 -4.36 13.78 13.22
C LEU A 324 -4.85 13.17 14.53
N MET A 325 -5.42 11.98 14.45
CA MET A 325 -5.92 11.23 15.59
C MET A 325 -4.90 10.21 16.05
N LEU A 326 -4.73 10.07 17.36
CA LEU A 326 -3.92 9.03 18.00
C LEU A 326 -4.88 8.01 18.61
N LEU A 327 -4.72 6.76 18.20
CA LEU A 327 -5.51 5.64 18.68
C LEU A 327 -4.62 4.70 19.49
N ASP A 328 -5.18 4.25 20.61
CA ASP A 328 -4.58 3.23 21.46
C ASP A 328 -4.33 1.94 20.66
N PRO A 329 -3.14 1.33 20.71
CA PRO A 329 -2.82 0.19 19.86
C PRO A 329 -3.57 -1.08 20.22
N SER A 330 -4.17 -1.17 21.42
CA SER A 330 -4.88 -2.36 21.90
C SER A 330 -6.36 -2.34 21.55
N ASN A 331 -7.08 -1.26 21.93
CA ASN A 331 -8.53 -1.17 21.77
C ASN A 331 -8.96 -0.16 20.71
N LEU A 332 -8.01 0.53 20.07
CA LEU A 332 -8.24 1.57 19.07
C LEU A 332 -9.10 2.74 19.57
N GLU A 333 -9.07 3.00 20.88
CA GLU A 333 -9.70 4.18 21.48
C GLU A 333 -8.97 5.45 21.01
N VAL A 334 -9.73 6.44 20.54
CA VAL A 334 -9.19 7.75 20.17
C VAL A 334 -8.76 8.48 21.45
N ARG A 335 -7.46 8.63 21.64
CA ARG A 335 -6.85 9.26 22.83
C ARG A 335 -6.71 10.78 22.67
N THR A 336 -6.23 11.20 21.51
CA THR A 336 -5.88 12.59 21.23
C THR A 336 -6.24 12.95 19.80
N ILE A 337 -6.68 14.18 19.57
CA ILE A 337 -6.97 14.75 18.25
C ILE A 337 -6.17 16.05 18.09
N TYR A 338 -5.16 16.03 17.23
CA TYR A 338 -4.39 17.21 16.86
C TYR A 338 -5.04 17.90 15.66
N GLN A 339 -5.70 19.03 15.90
CA GLN A 339 -6.32 19.83 14.85
C GLN A 339 -5.27 20.62 14.04
N GLY A 340 -5.58 20.90 12.78
CA GLY A 340 -4.69 21.67 11.90
C GLY A 340 -3.45 20.90 11.45
N ALA A 341 -3.49 19.57 11.54
CA ALA A 341 -2.49 18.72 10.92
C ALA A 341 -2.64 18.76 9.39
N LEU A 342 -1.53 18.67 8.66
CA LEU A 342 -1.53 18.61 7.20
C LEU A 342 -1.47 17.17 6.66
N GLY A 343 -1.23 16.19 7.52
CA GLY A 343 -1.15 14.77 7.17
C GLY A 343 -0.56 13.94 8.30
N THR A 344 -0.22 12.69 7.97
CA THR A 344 0.40 11.75 8.94
C THR A 344 1.79 12.20 9.37
N GLY A 345 2.15 11.87 10.61
CA GLY A 345 3.47 12.11 11.17
C GLY A 345 4.40 10.89 11.20
N VAL A 346 5.52 11.05 11.91
CA VAL A 346 6.53 10.02 12.18
C VAL A 346 6.91 10.03 13.66
N GLY A 347 7.18 8.85 14.22
CA GLY A 347 7.65 8.69 15.59
C GLY A 347 9.17 8.74 15.67
N ILE A 348 9.72 9.67 16.46
CA ILE A 348 11.17 9.84 16.68
C ILE A 348 11.41 10.05 18.18
N ALA A 349 12.27 9.24 18.80
CA ALA A 349 12.66 9.34 20.21
C ALA A 349 11.47 9.58 21.17
N ASP A 350 10.44 8.71 21.09
CA ASP A 350 9.20 8.82 21.88
C ASP A 350 8.48 10.17 21.72
N ARG A 351 8.64 10.83 20.57
CA ARG A 351 7.87 12.00 20.13
C ARG A 351 7.21 11.80 18.78
N LEU A 352 6.02 12.35 18.64
CA LEU A 352 5.33 12.42 17.36
C LEU A 352 5.73 13.72 16.69
N LEU A 353 6.30 13.62 15.49
CA LEU A 353 6.56 14.76 14.62
C LEU A 353 5.53 14.74 13.51
N TYR A 354 4.68 15.76 13.45
CA TYR A 354 3.62 15.85 12.44
C TYR A 354 3.58 17.24 11.78
N PRO A 355 3.18 17.32 10.51
CA PRO A 355 3.19 18.57 9.78
C PRO A 355 1.97 19.43 10.13
N THR A 356 2.22 20.73 10.29
CA THR A 356 1.23 21.81 10.50
C THR A 356 1.55 22.96 9.56
N ALA A 357 0.67 23.96 9.45
CA ALA A 357 0.91 25.13 8.60
C ALA A 357 2.25 25.84 8.90
N ASP A 358 2.64 25.91 10.17
CA ASP A 358 3.83 26.65 10.62
C ASP A 358 5.13 25.83 10.53
N GLY A 359 5.05 24.50 10.36
CA GLY A 359 6.22 23.63 10.25
C GLY A 359 5.95 22.20 10.70
N ILE A 360 6.89 21.61 11.45
CA ILE A 360 6.78 20.28 12.06
C ILE A 360 6.55 20.43 13.56
N THR A 361 5.37 20.05 14.02
CA THR A 361 5.01 20.11 15.45
C THR A 361 5.41 18.82 16.15
N ILE A 362 5.99 18.97 17.33
CA ILE A 362 6.44 17.89 18.20
C ILE A 362 5.40 17.73 19.30
N ALA A 363 4.93 16.50 19.51
CA ALA A 363 4.03 16.16 20.60
C ALA A 363 4.53 14.95 21.40
N ASP A 364 4.27 14.97 22.71
CA ASP A 364 4.39 13.79 23.56
C ASP A 364 3.17 12.90 23.36
N TRP A 365 3.37 11.59 23.33
CA TRP A 365 2.34 10.61 23.03
C TRP A 365 1.43 10.40 24.23
N ASN A 366 1.92 10.75 25.41
CA ASN A 366 1.22 10.62 26.68
C ASN A 366 0.52 11.92 27.11
N SER A 367 0.67 12.99 26.32
CA SER A 367 0.08 14.29 26.60
C SER A 367 -0.75 14.77 25.40
N PRO A 368 -1.90 15.40 25.63
CA PRO A 368 -2.61 16.10 24.56
C PRO A 368 -1.92 17.42 24.16
N GLU A 369 -0.95 17.90 24.93
CA GLU A 369 -0.25 19.16 24.66
C GLU A 369 0.93 18.96 23.69
N THR A 370 1.07 19.91 22.77
CA THR A 370 2.23 19.98 21.89
C THR A 370 3.40 20.66 22.61
N GLU A 371 4.63 20.24 22.31
CA GLU A 371 5.82 20.76 22.98
C GLU A 371 6.34 22.04 22.30
N ARG A 372 6.59 21.94 20.99
CA ARG A 372 7.07 23.05 20.15
C ARG A 372 6.86 22.72 18.67
N THR A 373 7.00 23.74 17.82
CA THR A 373 7.00 23.59 16.36
C THR A 373 8.36 24.00 15.80
N ILE A 374 8.97 23.12 15.01
CA ILE A 374 10.15 23.43 14.21
C ILE A 374 9.67 24.12 12.93
N PRO A 375 10.02 25.39 12.68
CA PRO A 375 9.54 26.10 11.51
C PRO A 375 10.10 25.47 10.23
N VAL A 376 9.24 25.32 9.22
CA VAL A 376 9.62 24.86 7.87
C VAL A 376 8.94 25.76 6.85
N ASP A 377 9.72 26.47 6.05
CA ASP A 377 9.20 27.24 4.92
C ASP A 377 8.87 26.29 3.76
N ARG A 378 7.60 26.27 3.34
CA ARG A 378 7.10 25.45 2.22
C ARG A 378 6.87 26.25 0.94
N GLY A 379 7.38 27.48 0.86
CA GLY A 379 7.32 28.31 -0.35
C GLY A 379 5.88 28.62 -0.79
N GLY A 380 4.93 28.68 0.14
CA GLY A 380 3.51 28.91 -0.14
C GLY A 380 2.68 27.66 -0.48
N TYR A 381 3.25 26.46 -0.44
CA TYR A 381 2.49 25.22 -0.56
C TYR A 381 1.51 25.08 0.62
N SER A 382 0.23 24.84 0.31
CA SER A 382 -0.88 24.79 1.28
C SER A 382 -1.72 23.51 1.19
N GLY A 383 -1.28 22.54 0.38
CA GLY A 383 -1.92 21.23 0.30
C GLY A 383 -1.52 20.29 1.44
N PRO A 384 -2.00 19.03 1.40
CA PRO A 384 -1.61 18.01 2.37
C PRO A 384 -0.11 17.76 2.38
N VAL A 385 0.44 17.53 3.58
CA VAL A 385 1.84 17.19 3.79
C VAL A 385 1.88 15.95 4.66
N ALA A 386 2.59 14.92 4.24
CA ALA A 386 2.87 13.76 5.08
C ALA A 386 4.37 13.63 5.33
N VAL A 387 4.73 13.13 6.51
CA VAL A 387 6.12 13.10 6.96
C VAL A 387 6.61 11.66 7.15
N GLY A 388 7.86 11.41 6.75
CA GLY A 388 8.62 10.21 7.07
C GLY A 388 10.06 10.55 7.49
N SER A 389 10.84 9.54 7.86
CA SER A 389 12.25 9.71 8.23
C SER A 389 13.14 8.72 7.50
N ALA A 390 14.26 9.21 6.97
CA ALA A 390 15.26 8.42 6.25
C ALA A 390 16.67 8.75 6.79
N GLY A 391 17.21 7.89 7.66
CA GLY A 391 18.49 8.15 8.33
C GLY A 391 18.48 9.49 9.08
N PRO A 392 19.44 10.41 8.84
CA PRO A 392 19.51 11.69 9.52
C PRO A 392 18.55 12.77 8.96
N THR A 393 17.60 12.40 8.10
CA THR A 393 16.68 13.36 7.47
C THR A 393 15.22 13.10 7.79
N ILE A 394 14.43 14.15 7.62
CA ILE A 394 12.98 14.11 7.54
C ILE A 394 12.60 14.29 6.07
N VAL A 395 11.60 13.55 5.60
CA VAL A 395 11.08 13.69 4.23
C VAL A 395 9.63 14.14 4.31
N GLU A 396 9.31 15.25 3.65
CA GLU A 396 7.95 15.71 3.45
C GLU A 396 7.47 15.36 2.05
N LYS A 397 6.34 14.66 1.91
CA LYS A 397 5.63 14.58 0.63
C LYS A 397 4.68 15.77 0.51
N ARG A 398 4.94 16.63 -0.48
CA ARG A 398 4.18 17.86 -0.80
C ARG A 398 3.58 17.71 -2.20
N GLY A 399 2.42 17.07 -2.31
CA GLY A 399 1.81 16.74 -3.60
C GLY A 399 2.71 15.78 -4.41
N GLU A 400 3.13 16.21 -5.60
CA GLU A 400 3.97 15.42 -6.52
C GLU A 400 5.48 15.58 -6.27
N THR A 401 5.89 16.00 -5.07
CA THR A 401 7.29 16.24 -4.73
C THR A 401 7.61 15.78 -3.32
N ASP A 402 8.69 15.02 -3.19
CA ASP A 402 9.29 14.69 -1.90
C ASP A 402 10.40 15.71 -1.60
N VAL A 403 10.34 16.35 -0.45
CA VAL A 403 11.30 17.34 0.01
C VAL A 403 12.07 16.78 1.19
N VAL A 404 13.40 16.70 1.05
CA VAL A 404 14.29 16.15 2.07
C VAL A 404 14.83 17.28 2.92
N LEU A 405 14.60 17.19 4.23
CA LEU A 405 15.00 18.15 5.24
C LEU A 405 16.13 17.55 6.09
N THR A 406 17.28 18.22 6.15
CA THR A 406 18.36 17.85 7.06
C THR A 406 18.03 18.29 8.48
N ALA A 407 18.21 17.37 9.42
CA ALA A 407 18.10 17.63 10.85
C ALA A 407 19.43 18.18 11.41
N SER A 408 19.35 19.22 12.25
CA SER A 408 20.48 19.75 13.03
C SER A 408 20.14 19.93 14.50
#